data_AF-A0A5E4K948-F1
#
_entry.id   AF-A0A5E4K948-F1
#
_cell.length_a   1.000
_cell.length_b   1.000
_cell.length_c   1.000
_cell.angle_alpha   90.00
_cell.angle_beta   90.00
_cell.angle_gamma   90.00
#
_symmetry.space_group_name_H-M   'P 1'
#
loop_
_entity.id
_entity.type
_entity.pdbx_description
1 polymer ?
#
loop_
_entity_poly.entity_id
_entity_poly.type
_entity_poly.pdbx_seq_one_letter_code
_entity_poly.pdbx_strand_id
1 'polypeptide(L)'
;MKLAGFPAKKRLEDFNFEFLKELDLAEGRGTGIPKIRRKMRENGSPEPKFEFDAGRTYFRVILPAHPQYVVIHSLRNSAHLWATGDRKGALANLEQALKKVPTWDELIELAILYKRAGRLREAHKVFASNFDILRENQKAVHEYAQTKNILASKERDWYVRKRLNQEAAELLRRAIQLSDDKVRTAWCWFDLARTLSWLRSPESDILNAYSKAMELLPDEAIFIENYEKWKANHEKWRKPIKSKDR
;
A
#
# COMPACT_ATOMS: atom_id res chain seq x y z
N MET A 1 -58.28 47.05 -28.90
CA MET A 1 -57.90 45.91 -28.03
C MET A 1 -57.39 44.77 -28.90
N LYS A 2 -56.07 44.61 -29.05
CA LYS A 2 -55.47 43.45 -29.73
C LYS A 2 -55.10 42.42 -28.66
N LEU A 3 -55.81 41.29 -28.62
CA LEU A 3 -55.41 40.12 -27.85
C LEU A 3 -54.20 39.49 -28.54
N ALA A 4 -53.03 39.60 -27.91
CA ALA A 4 -51.83 38.91 -28.35
C ALA A 4 -52.01 37.40 -28.09
N GLY A 5 -52.23 36.64 -29.15
CA GLY A 5 -52.25 35.18 -29.11
C GLY A 5 -50.86 34.66 -28.76
N PHE A 6 -50.68 34.20 -27.52
CA PHE A 6 -49.55 33.34 -27.16
C PHE A 6 -49.74 31.96 -27.81
N PRO A 7 -48.75 31.41 -28.52
CA PRO A 7 -48.93 30.17 -29.27
C PRO A 7 -49.05 28.97 -28.32
N ALA A 8 -50.13 28.20 -28.46
CA ALA A 8 -50.47 27.04 -27.62
C ALA A 8 -49.36 25.97 -27.49
N LYS A 9 -48.44 25.89 -28.46
CA LYS A 9 -47.26 25.00 -28.40
C LYS A 9 -46.35 25.28 -27.19
N LYS A 10 -46.11 26.56 -26.88
CA LYS A 10 -45.21 26.96 -25.79
C LYS A 10 -45.76 26.52 -24.43
N ARG A 11 -47.08 26.62 -24.25
CA ARG A 11 -47.80 26.22 -23.03
C ARG A 11 -47.80 24.70 -22.80
N LEU A 12 -47.77 23.89 -23.87
CA LEU A 12 -47.67 22.43 -23.77
C LEU A 12 -46.24 21.96 -23.45
N GLU A 13 -45.23 22.62 -24.03
CA GLU A 13 -43.81 22.36 -23.73
C GLU A 13 -43.49 22.72 -22.27
N ASP A 14 -43.99 23.85 -21.79
CA ASP A 14 -43.80 24.30 -20.40
C ASP A 14 -44.51 23.36 -19.40
N PHE A 15 -45.72 22.86 -19.71
CA PHE A 15 -46.44 21.90 -18.86
C PHE A 15 -45.73 20.53 -18.78
N ASN A 16 -45.27 20.01 -19.92
CA ASN A 16 -44.54 18.74 -19.96
C ASN A 16 -43.20 18.83 -19.19
N PHE A 17 -42.54 19.98 -19.24
CA PHE A 17 -41.30 20.21 -18.50
C PHE A 17 -41.52 20.30 -16.98
N GLU A 18 -42.58 20.98 -16.53
CA GLU A 18 -42.90 21.09 -15.11
C GLU A 18 -43.37 19.74 -14.52
N PHE A 19 -44.13 18.96 -15.29
CA PHE A 19 -44.49 17.58 -14.93
C PHE A 19 -43.26 16.67 -14.76
N LEU A 20 -42.26 16.77 -15.65
CA LEU A 20 -41.02 15.99 -15.52
C LEU A 20 -40.16 16.43 -14.33
N LYS A 21 -40.20 17.72 -13.95
CA LYS A 21 -39.54 18.20 -12.73
C LYS A 21 -40.20 17.66 -11.47
N GLU A 22 -41.53 17.61 -11.41
CA GLU A 22 -42.26 17.02 -10.28
C GLU A 22 -41.90 15.54 -10.07
N LEU A 23 -41.55 14.84 -11.15
CA LEU A 23 -41.08 13.45 -11.13
C LEU A 23 -39.56 13.29 -10.91
N ASP A 24 -38.82 14.37 -10.66
CA ASP A 24 -37.34 14.39 -10.59
C ASP A 24 -36.63 13.87 -11.86
N LEU A 25 -37.32 13.90 -13.01
CA LEU A 25 -36.82 13.45 -14.32
C LEU A 25 -36.26 14.59 -15.19
N ALA A 26 -36.58 15.84 -14.85
CA ALA A 26 -36.04 17.02 -15.51
C ALA A 26 -35.61 18.08 -14.49
N GLU A 27 -34.68 18.94 -14.88
CA GLU A 27 -34.23 20.06 -14.06
C GLU A 27 -34.42 21.39 -14.78
N GLY A 28 -34.41 22.49 -14.03
CA GLY A 28 -34.42 23.85 -14.55
C GLY A 28 -33.42 24.08 -15.68
N ARG A 29 -33.80 24.87 -16.70
CA ARG A 29 -32.92 25.17 -17.81
C ARG A 29 -31.62 25.82 -17.29
N GLY A 30 -30.48 25.25 -17.65
CA GLY A 30 -29.17 25.75 -17.23
C GLY A 30 -28.68 25.29 -15.84
N THR A 31 -29.43 24.46 -15.09
CA THR A 31 -29.00 24.00 -13.76
C THR A 31 -28.12 22.75 -13.79
N GLY A 32 -28.19 21.94 -14.85
CA GLY A 32 -27.51 20.65 -14.93
C GLY A 32 -25.98 20.73 -14.78
N ILE A 33 -25.29 21.55 -15.60
CA ILE A 33 -23.83 21.68 -15.52
C ILE A 33 -23.38 22.21 -14.15
N PRO A 34 -23.97 23.29 -13.60
CA PRO A 34 -23.68 23.72 -12.23
C PRO A 34 -23.89 22.61 -11.18
N LYS A 35 -24.98 21.83 -11.29
CA LYS A 35 -25.26 20.73 -10.36
C LYS A 35 -24.23 19.60 -10.46
N ILE A 36 -23.82 19.23 -11.67
CA ILE A 36 -22.74 18.24 -11.89
C ILE A 36 -21.45 18.72 -11.22
N ARG A 37 -21.00 19.96 -11.52
CA ARG A 37 -19.78 20.52 -10.90
C ARG A 37 -19.88 20.55 -9.38
N ARG A 38 -21.02 21.00 -8.85
CA ARG A 38 -21.28 21.04 -7.40
C ARG A 38 -21.18 19.65 -6.78
N LYS A 39 -21.86 18.65 -7.35
CA LYS A 39 -21.86 17.28 -6.83
C LYS A 39 -20.50 16.59 -6.91
N MET A 40 -19.75 16.82 -7.99
CA MET A 40 -18.37 16.33 -8.13
C MET A 40 -17.45 16.98 -7.08
N ARG A 41 -17.65 18.26 -6.76
CA ARG A 41 -16.87 18.92 -5.70
C ARG A 41 -17.27 18.45 -4.29
N GLU A 42 -18.57 18.33 -4.02
CA GLU A 42 -19.11 17.84 -2.74
C GLU A 42 -18.59 16.43 -2.40
N ASN A 43 -18.42 15.57 -3.41
CA ASN A 43 -17.90 14.21 -3.19
C ASN A 43 -16.37 14.08 -3.37
N GLY A 44 -15.63 15.19 -3.54
CA GLY A 44 -14.17 15.19 -3.67
C GLY A 44 -13.62 14.67 -5.00
N SER A 45 -14.45 14.48 -6.02
CA SER A 45 -14.01 14.02 -7.34
C SER A 45 -13.42 15.16 -8.18
N PRO A 46 -12.55 14.86 -9.17
CA PRO A 46 -12.02 15.88 -10.07
C PRO A 46 -13.11 16.54 -10.91
N GLU A 47 -12.89 17.78 -11.35
CA GLU A 47 -13.88 18.52 -12.13
C GLU A 47 -14.29 17.78 -13.44
N PRO A 48 -15.59 17.80 -13.80
CA PRO A 48 -16.09 17.18 -15.02
C PRO A 48 -15.54 17.88 -16.28
N LYS A 49 -15.29 17.12 -17.34
CA LYS A 49 -14.90 17.65 -18.66
C LYS A 49 -16.09 17.61 -19.61
N PHE A 50 -16.27 18.68 -20.35
CA PHE A 50 -17.33 18.83 -21.33
C PHE A 50 -16.68 19.00 -22.71
N GLU A 51 -16.96 18.08 -23.62
CA GLU A 51 -16.43 18.07 -24.98
C GLU A 51 -17.59 18.24 -25.96
N PHE A 52 -17.43 19.17 -26.91
CA PHE A 52 -18.35 19.41 -28.00
C PHE A 52 -17.56 19.94 -29.20
N ASP A 53 -18.06 19.69 -30.41
CA ASP A 53 -17.48 20.24 -31.64
C ASP A 53 -18.08 21.61 -32.00
N ALA A 54 -17.42 22.31 -32.91
CA ALA A 54 -17.89 23.62 -33.39
C ALA A 54 -19.29 23.55 -34.04
N GLY A 55 -19.60 22.42 -34.68
CA GLY A 55 -20.91 22.14 -35.27
C GLY A 55 -22.00 21.75 -34.27
N ARG A 56 -21.67 21.55 -32.98
CA ARG A 56 -22.58 21.07 -31.92
C ARG A 56 -23.31 19.78 -32.32
N THR A 57 -22.63 18.91 -33.06
CA THR A 57 -23.13 17.60 -33.48
C THR A 57 -23.11 16.59 -32.35
N TYR A 58 -22.29 16.82 -31.32
CA TYR A 58 -22.32 16.05 -30.09
C TYR A 58 -22.04 16.90 -28.85
N PHE A 59 -22.44 16.36 -27.70
CA PHE A 59 -22.06 16.84 -26.39
C PHE A 59 -21.70 15.65 -25.51
N ARG A 60 -20.45 15.61 -25.04
CA ARG A 60 -19.93 14.53 -24.19
C ARG A 60 -19.57 15.10 -22.83
N VAL A 61 -20.04 14.42 -21.79
CA VAL A 61 -19.68 14.68 -20.39
C VAL A 61 -18.76 13.55 -19.92
N ILE A 62 -17.57 13.90 -19.44
CA ILE A 62 -16.63 12.97 -18.82
C ILE A 62 -16.57 13.30 -17.33
N LEU A 63 -16.98 12.34 -16.50
CA LEU A 63 -16.91 12.43 -15.04
C LEU A 63 -15.71 11.61 -14.55
N PRO A 64 -14.61 12.24 -14.12
CA PRO A 64 -13.47 11.51 -13.58
C PRO A 64 -13.86 10.75 -12.31
N ALA A 65 -13.42 9.51 -12.18
CA ALA A 65 -13.66 8.73 -10.97
C ALA A 65 -12.96 9.37 -9.75
N HIS A 66 -13.55 9.18 -8.57
CA HIS A 66 -12.97 9.63 -7.32
C HIS A 66 -11.56 9.04 -7.10
N PRO A 67 -10.56 9.79 -6.63
CA PRO A 67 -9.18 9.30 -6.51
C PRO A 67 -9.05 8.04 -5.65
N GLN A 68 -9.76 7.96 -4.52
CA GLN A 68 -9.75 6.75 -3.67
C GLN A 68 -10.35 5.53 -4.38
N TYR A 69 -11.31 5.73 -5.28
CA TYR A 69 -11.87 4.63 -6.06
C TYR A 69 -10.84 4.09 -7.06
N VAL A 70 -10.07 4.99 -7.70
CA VAL A 70 -8.98 4.61 -8.61
C VAL A 70 -7.94 3.75 -7.88
N VAL A 71 -7.59 4.12 -6.65
CA VAL A 71 -6.65 3.39 -5.79
C VAL A 71 -7.16 1.99 -5.47
N ILE A 72 -8.36 1.90 -4.89
CA ILE A 72 -8.95 0.61 -4.51
C ILE A 72 -9.12 -0.31 -5.72
N HIS A 73 -9.54 0.24 -6.86
CA HIS A 73 -9.69 -0.53 -8.09
C HIS A 73 -8.33 -1.03 -8.60
N SER A 74 -7.30 -0.19 -8.59
CA SER A 74 -5.95 -0.56 -9.04
C SER A 74 -5.37 -1.66 -8.17
N LEU A 75 -5.47 -1.54 -6.85
CA LEU A 75 -5.03 -2.58 -5.91
C LEU A 75 -5.74 -3.92 -6.14
N ARG A 76 -7.08 -3.89 -6.27
CA ARG A 76 -7.89 -5.09 -6.54
C ARG A 76 -7.52 -5.75 -7.87
N ASN A 77 -7.36 -4.96 -8.92
CA ASN A 77 -6.99 -5.47 -10.24
C ASN A 77 -5.60 -6.11 -10.22
N SER A 78 -4.62 -5.46 -9.60
CA SER A 78 -3.28 -6.02 -9.45
C SER A 78 -3.25 -7.31 -8.63
N ALA A 79 -4.04 -7.39 -7.55
CA ALA A 79 -4.17 -8.62 -6.78
C ALA A 79 -4.77 -9.76 -7.61
N HIS A 80 -5.79 -9.47 -8.41
CA HIS A 80 -6.41 -10.45 -9.31
C HIS A 80 -5.46 -10.93 -10.41
N LEU A 81 -4.77 -10.02 -11.10
CA LEU A 81 -3.76 -10.34 -12.11
C LEU A 81 -2.65 -11.20 -11.52
N TRP A 82 -2.22 -10.89 -10.30
CA TRP A 82 -1.22 -11.70 -9.60
C TRP A 82 -1.73 -13.12 -9.33
N ALA A 83 -2.96 -13.24 -8.81
CA ALA A 83 -3.57 -14.53 -8.48
C ALA A 83 -3.80 -15.42 -9.71
N THR A 84 -4.10 -14.81 -10.86
CA THR A 84 -4.32 -15.51 -12.14
C THR A 84 -3.02 -15.85 -12.87
N GLY A 85 -1.86 -15.41 -12.35
CA GLY A 85 -0.53 -15.72 -12.87
C GLY A 85 0.09 -14.62 -13.72
N ASP A 86 -0.65 -13.56 -14.08
CA ASP A 86 -0.12 -12.41 -14.80
C ASP A 86 0.61 -11.42 -13.87
N ARG A 87 1.80 -11.83 -13.45
CA ARG A 87 2.66 -11.02 -12.56
C ARG A 87 3.13 -9.72 -13.21
N LYS A 88 3.34 -9.71 -14.53
CA LYS A 88 3.81 -8.52 -15.25
C LYS A 88 2.70 -7.49 -15.35
N GLY A 89 1.48 -7.91 -15.71
CA GLY A 89 0.32 -7.04 -15.73
C GLY A 89 0.01 -6.46 -14.36
N ALA A 90 0.11 -7.26 -13.30
CA ALA A 90 -0.09 -6.79 -11.92
C ALA A 90 0.83 -5.62 -11.54
N LEU A 91 2.12 -5.70 -11.91
CA LEU A 91 3.11 -4.64 -11.68
C LEU A 91 2.81 -3.41 -12.55
N ALA A 92 2.59 -3.61 -13.84
CA ALA A 92 2.32 -2.52 -14.78
C ALA A 92 1.08 -1.71 -14.38
N ASN A 93 0.04 -2.39 -13.87
CA ASN A 93 -1.17 -1.74 -13.37
C ASN A 93 -0.90 -0.80 -12.18
N LEU A 94 -0.10 -1.22 -11.17
CA LEU A 94 0.26 -0.35 -10.05
C LEU A 94 1.21 0.78 -10.45
N GLU A 95 2.20 0.50 -11.30
CA GLU A 95 3.11 1.53 -11.82
C GLU A 95 2.33 2.63 -12.56
N GLN A 96 1.28 2.27 -13.31
CA GLN A 96 0.43 3.22 -13.99
C GLN A 96 -0.49 3.99 -13.02
N ALA A 97 -1.01 3.34 -11.99
CA ALA A 97 -1.84 3.98 -10.97
C ALA A 97 -1.08 5.08 -10.22
N LEU A 98 0.16 4.78 -9.79
CA LEU A 98 1.02 5.72 -9.07
C LEU A 98 1.38 6.97 -9.88
N LYS A 99 1.44 6.88 -11.22
CA LYS A 99 1.65 8.07 -12.07
C LYS A 99 0.48 9.05 -12.02
N LYS A 100 -0.72 8.56 -11.69
CA LYS A 100 -1.94 9.38 -11.65
C LYS A 100 -2.16 9.97 -10.26
N VAL A 101 -2.14 9.12 -9.23
CA VAL A 101 -2.37 9.51 -7.84
C VAL A 101 -1.47 8.64 -6.96
N PRO A 102 -0.31 9.12 -6.49
CA PRO A 102 0.52 8.32 -5.59
C PRO A 102 -0.11 8.31 -4.19
N THR A 103 -0.62 7.16 -3.77
CA THR A 103 -1.01 6.93 -2.36
C THR A 103 -0.02 6.05 -1.62
N TRP A 104 0.05 6.20 -0.29
CA TRP A 104 0.91 5.38 0.58
C TRP A 104 0.62 3.89 0.43
N ASP A 105 -0.66 3.52 0.35
CA ASP A 105 -1.08 2.12 0.19
C ASP A 105 -0.59 1.52 -1.13
N GLU A 106 -0.68 2.25 -2.25
CA GLU A 106 -0.16 1.77 -3.55
C GLU A 106 1.37 1.66 -3.56
N LEU A 107 2.09 2.56 -2.87
CA LEU A 107 3.54 2.48 -2.75
C LEU A 107 3.96 1.23 -1.98
N ILE A 108 3.28 0.95 -0.85
CA ILE A 108 3.53 -0.26 -0.05
C ILE A 108 3.22 -1.51 -0.87
N GLU A 109 2.06 -1.57 -1.52
CA GLU A 109 1.65 -2.74 -2.29
C GLU A 109 2.55 -2.96 -3.52
N LEU A 110 2.96 -1.89 -4.22
CA LEU A 110 3.93 -2.02 -5.31
C LEU A 110 5.27 -2.60 -4.82
N ALA A 111 5.79 -2.10 -3.69
CA ALA A 111 7.03 -2.61 -3.14
C ALA A 111 6.92 -4.10 -2.74
N ILE A 112 5.79 -4.50 -2.17
CA ILE A 112 5.51 -5.91 -1.84
C ILE A 112 5.43 -6.76 -3.12
N LEU A 113 4.77 -6.30 -4.18
CA LEU A 113 4.72 -7.03 -5.45
C LEU A 113 6.10 -7.17 -6.10
N TYR A 114 6.93 -6.11 -6.07
CA TYR A 114 8.32 -6.22 -6.51
C TYR A 114 9.10 -7.25 -5.70
N LYS A 115 8.95 -7.26 -4.37
CA LYS A 115 9.57 -8.25 -3.48
C LYS A 115 9.15 -9.68 -3.87
N ARG A 116 7.85 -9.91 -4.06
CA ARG A 116 7.28 -11.21 -4.47
C ARG A 116 7.73 -11.64 -5.88
N ALA A 117 7.98 -10.68 -6.76
CA ALA A 117 8.53 -10.94 -8.10
C ALA A 117 10.05 -11.18 -8.10
N GLY A 118 10.72 -11.12 -6.95
CA GLY A 118 12.18 -11.23 -6.83
C GLY A 118 12.95 -9.97 -7.22
N ARG A 119 12.24 -8.87 -7.56
CA ARG A 119 12.78 -7.56 -7.95
C ARG A 119 13.12 -6.72 -6.71
N LEU A 120 14.05 -7.23 -5.90
CA LEU A 120 14.35 -6.70 -4.56
C LEU A 120 14.95 -5.30 -4.58
N ARG A 121 15.73 -4.96 -5.62
CA ARG A 121 16.34 -3.63 -5.75
C ARG A 121 15.27 -2.57 -6.03
N GLU A 122 14.28 -2.91 -6.84
CA GLU A 122 13.15 -2.05 -7.13
C GLU A 122 12.25 -1.89 -5.90
N ALA A 123 11.96 -2.97 -5.18
CA ALA A 123 11.26 -2.89 -3.89
C ALA A 123 11.99 -1.96 -2.91
N HIS A 124 13.30 -2.13 -2.75
CA HIS A 124 14.13 -1.27 -1.91
C HIS A 124 14.09 0.20 -2.37
N LYS A 125 14.16 0.45 -3.68
CA LYS A 125 14.09 1.82 -4.23
C LYS A 125 12.75 2.48 -3.90
N VAL A 126 11.64 1.77 -4.04
CA VAL A 126 10.30 2.30 -3.69
C VAL A 126 10.25 2.68 -2.21
N PHE A 127 10.70 1.82 -1.31
CA PHE A 127 10.73 2.14 0.11
C PHE A 127 11.67 3.31 0.43
N ALA A 128 12.90 3.28 -0.09
CA ALA A 128 13.91 4.29 0.19
C ALA A 128 13.50 5.69 -0.29
N SER A 129 12.97 5.80 -1.51
CA SER A 129 12.57 7.09 -2.10
C SER A 129 11.31 7.69 -1.45
N ASN A 130 10.55 6.91 -0.69
CA ASN A 130 9.30 7.34 -0.06
C ASN A 130 9.33 7.16 1.46
N PHE A 131 10.52 6.96 2.05
CA PHE A 131 10.61 6.58 3.46
C PHE A 131 10.09 7.69 4.39
N ASP A 132 10.28 8.96 4.02
CA ASP A 132 9.89 10.11 4.85
C ASP A 132 8.44 10.09 5.28
N ILE A 133 7.54 9.56 4.45
CA ILE A 133 6.15 9.41 4.84
C ILE A 133 5.65 7.96 4.99
N LEU A 134 6.45 6.96 4.61
CA LEU A 134 6.21 5.56 5.02
C LEU A 134 6.63 5.26 6.46
N ARG A 135 7.52 6.06 7.07
CA ARG A 135 8.16 5.78 8.38
C ARG A 135 7.21 5.73 9.58
N GLU A 136 5.98 6.22 9.44
CA GLU A 136 4.93 6.19 10.47
C GLU A 136 3.98 5.01 10.32
N ASN A 137 4.13 4.20 9.26
CA ASN A 137 3.28 3.04 9.01
C ASN A 137 4.01 1.75 9.40
N GLN A 138 3.50 1.03 10.41
CA GLN A 138 4.13 -0.20 10.90
C GLN A 138 4.35 -1.24 9.79
N LYS A 139 3.36 -1.43 8.90
CA LYS A 139 3.45 -2.38 7.78
C LYS A 139 4.57 -1.99 6.83
N ALA A 140 4.62 -0.74 6.40
CA ALA A 140 5.63 -0.25 5.47
C ALA A 140 7.06 -0.44 6.01
N VAL A 141 7.27 -0.06 7.27
CA VAL A 141 8.59 -0.16 7.93
C VAL A 141 9.03 -1.61 8.07
N HIS A 142 8.13 -2.51 8.48
CA HIS A 142 8.42 -3.95 8.58
C HIS A 142 8.74 -4.58 7.22
N GLU A 143 7.95 -4.29 6.18
CA GLU A 143 8.17 -4.78 4.82
C GLU A 143 9.50 -4.28 4.23
N TYR A 144 9.89 -3.05 4.55
CA TYR A 144 11.18 -2.51 4.17
C TYR A 144 12.34 -3.24 4.86
N ALA A 145 12.22 -3.49 6.17
CA ALA A 145 13.22 -4.26 6.91
C ALA A 145 13.42 -5.66 6.33
N GLN A 146 12.31 -6.37 6.03
CA GLN A 146 12.36 -7.68 5.38
C GLN A 146 13.04 -7.61 4.00
N THR A 147 12.77 -6.56 3.22
CA THR A 147 13.42 -6.35 1.92
C THR A 147 14.94 -6.22 2.09
N LYS A 148 15.41 -5.46 3.09
CA LYS A 148 16.84 -5.34 3.41
C LYS A 148 17.45 -6.65 3.88
N ASN A 149 16.77 -7.39 4.75
CA ASN A 149 17.23 -8.71 5.22
C ASN A 149 17.41 -9.69 4.05
N ILE A 150 16.45 -9.73 3.11
CA ILE A 150 16.56 -10.59 1.92
C ILE A 150 17.71 -10.11 1.02
N LEU A 151 17.85 -8.81 0.78
CA LEU A 151 18.99 -8.27 0.02
C LEU A 151 20.33 -8.64 0.67
N ALA A 152 20.45 -8.47 1.98
CA ALA A 152 21.64 -8.83 2.75
C ALA A 152 21.97 -10.32 2.62
N SER A 153 20.96 -11.20 2.64
CA SER A 153 21.18 -12.65 2.47
C SER A 153 21.76 -13.04 1.11
N LYS A 154 21.52 -12.22 0.07
CA LYS A 154 22.01 -12.43 -1.30
C LYS A 154 23.32 -11.69 -1.58
N GLU A 155 23.74 -10.80 -0.69
CA GLU A 155 24.92 -9.97 -0.87
C GLU A 155 26.19 -10.74 -0.50
N ARG A 156 27.21 -10.65 -1.36
CA ARG A 156 28.51 -11.31 -1.18
C ARG A 156 29.47 -10.43 -0.39
N ASP A 157 29.38 -9.11 -0.55
CA ASP A 157 30.22 -8.17 0.19
C ASP A 157 29.80 -8.14 1.67
N TRP A 158 30.75 -8.48 2.55
CA TRP A 158 30.51 -8.53 3.99
C TRP A 158 30.10 -7.19 4.59
N TYR A 159 30.72 -6.09 4.16
CA TYR A 159 30.45 -4.76 4.70
C TYR A 159 29.07 -4.26 4.27
N VAL A 160 28.72 -4.47 3.00
CA VAL A 160 27.38 -4.12 2.50
C VAL A 160 26.32 -4.96 3.19
N ARG A 161 26.55 -6.27 3.33
CA ARG A 161 25.65 -7.18 4.05
C ARG A 161 25.47 -6.76 5.50
N LYS A 162 26.56 -6.41 6.20
CA LYS A 162 26.51 -5.92 7.58
C LYS A 162 25.69 -4.64 7.70
N ARG A 163 25.94 -3.66 6.84
CA ARG A 163 25.20 -2.40 6.81
C ARG A 163 23.70 -2.62 6.59
N LEU A 164 23.33 -3.45 5.61
CA LEU A 164 21.92 -3.75 5.33
C LEU A 164 21.22 -4.38 6.54
N ASN A 165 21.88 -5.31 7.25
CA ASN A 165 21.33 -5.92 8.45
C ASN A 165 21.24 -4.93 9.63
N GLN A 166 22.20 -4.01 9.78
CA GLN A 166 22.11 -2.95 10.79
C GLN A 166 20.91 -2.02 10.53
N GLU A 167 20.76 -1.56 9.29
CA GLU A 167 19.62 -0.74 8.89
C GLU A 167 18.29 -1.49 9.03
N ALA A 168 18.26 -2.79 8.74
CA ALA A 168 17.07 -3.62 8.96
C ALA A 168 16.73 -3.74 10.46
N ALA A 169 17.72 -3.88 11.34
CA ALA A 169 17.49 -3.91 12.78
C ALA A 169 16.88 -2.60 13.29
N GLU A 170 17.36 -1.44 12.82
CA GLU A 170 16.78 -0.14 13.17
C GLU A 170 15.33 0.00 12.69
N LEU A 171 15.05 -0.43 11.45
CA LEU A 171 13.69 -0.45 10.92
C LEU A 171 12.77 -1.36 11.76
N LEU A 172 13.23 -2.54 12.18
CA LEU A 172 12.44 -3.45 13.01
C LEU A 172 12.15 -2.85 14.39
N ARG A 173 13.12 -2.18 15.02
CA ARG A 173 12.91 -1.44 16.27
C ARG A 173 11.87 -0.34 16.08
N ARG A 174 11.93 0.41 14.98
CA ARG A 174 10.91 1.43 14.65
C ARG A 174 9.53 0.81 14.44
N ALA A 175 9.43 -0.29 13.69
CA ALA A 175 8.16 -0.98 13.47
C ALA A 175 7.53 -1.47 14.79
N ILE A 176 8.33 -1.95 15.73
CA ILE A 176 7.85 -2.36 17.06
C ILE A 176 7.25 -1.17 17.83
N GLN A 177 7.88 0.02 17.76
CA GLN A 177 7.38 1.21 18.45
C GLN A 177 6.06 1.74 17.90
N LEU A 178 5.78 1.51 16.62
CA LEU A 178 4.54 1.96 15.98
C LEU A 178 3.30 1.16 16.43
N SER A 179 3.50 -0.03 17.02
CA SER A 179 2.53 -0.86 17.77
C SER A 179 1.04 -0.77 17.35
N ASP A 180 0.73 -1.12 16.10
CA ASP A 180 -0.67 -1.12 15.60
C ASP A 180 -1.30 -2.53 15.57
N ASP A 181 -0.50 -3.58 15.40
CA ASP A 181 -0.97 -4.97 15.28
C ASP A 181 -0.10 -5.92 16.10
N LYS A 182 -0.73 -6.66 17.02
CA LYS A 182 -0.09 -7.68 17.86
C LYS A 182 0.67 -8.72 17.03
N VAL A 183 0.06 -9.20 15.94
CA VAL A 183 0.63 -10.26 15.10
C VAL A 183 1.89 -9.74 14.41
N ARG A 184 1.78 -8.62 13.70
CA ARG A 184 2.92 -7.99 13.04
C ARG A 184 4.03 -7.61 14.02
N THR A 185 3.69 -7.11 15.21
CA THR A 185 4.67 -6.78 16.25
C THR A 185 5.46 -8.01 16.68
N ALA A 186 4.81 -9.17 16.83
CA ALA A 186 5.50 -10.43 17.13
C ALA A 186 6.47 -10.85 16.00
N TRP A 187 6.04 -10.74 14.74
CA TRP A 187 6.91 -11.00 13.58
C TRP A 187 8.08 -10.01 13.49
N CYS A 188 7.89 -8.75 13.87
CA CYS A 188 8.98 -7.77 13.93
C CYS A 188 10.01 -8.16 15.00
N TRP A 189 9.57 -8.59 16.19
CA TRP A 189 10.45 -9.10 17.23
C TRP A 189 11.23 -10.35 16.78
N PHE A 190 10.56 -11.27 16.09
CA PHE A 190 11.18 -12.47 15.55
C PHE A 190 12.24 -12.16 14.48
N ASP A 191 11.91 -11.31 13.51
CA ASP A 191 12.86 -10.87 12.48
C ASP A 191 14.03 -10.08 13.11
N LEU A 192 13.78 -9.32 14.18
CA LEU A 192 14.82 -8.61 14.93
C LEU A 192 15.78 -9.58 15.60
N ALA A 193 15.27 -10.61 16.29
CA ALA A 193 16.10 -11.62 16.94
C ALA A 193 17.06 -12.31 15.95
N ARG A 194 16.56 -12.68 14.76
CA ARG A 194 17.38 -13.29 13.70
C ARG A 194 18.43 -12.33 13.16
N THR A 195 18.06 -11.06 12.97
CA THR A 195 18.96 -10.02 12.48
C THR A 195 20.07 -9.73 13.50
N LEU A 196 19.72 -9.61 14.78
CA LEU A 196 20.67 -9.42 15.89
C LEU A 196 21.61 -10.62 16.05
N SER A 197 21.09 -11.85 15.93
CA SER A 197 21.91 -13.06 15.96
C SER A 197 22.95 -13.06 14.83
N TRP A 198 22.56 -12.65 13.61
CA TRP A 198 23.50 -12.54 12.50
C TRP A 198 24.56 -11.46 12.76
N LEU A 199 24.15 -10.33 13.34
CA LEU A 199 25.04 -9.21 13.70
C LEU A 199 25.98 -9.53 14.88
N ARG A 200 25.79 -10.67 15.56
CA ARG A 200 26.48 -11.04 16.81
C ARG A 200 26.30 -9.99 17.91
N SER A 201 25.08 -9.46 18.02
CA SER A 201 24.67 -8.56 19.09
C SER A 201 24.68 -9.28 20.46
N PRO A 202 24.62 -8.54 21.58
CA PRO A 202 24.58 -9.14 22.91
C PRO A 202 23.48 -10.19 23.06
N GLU A 203 23.80 -11.29 23.75
CA GLU A 203 22.88 -12.41 23.94
C GLU A 203 21.58 -12.00 24.63
N SER A 204 21.66 -11.07 25.58
CA SER A 204 20.50 -10.47 26.26
C SER A 204 19.50 -9.86 25.28
N ASP A 205 19.98 -9.19 24.24
CA ASP A 205 19.14 -8.50 23.28
C ASP A 205 18.43 -9.49 22.36
N ILE A 206 19.16 -10.54 21.93
CA ILE A 206 18.62 -11.60 21.08
C ILE A 206 17.58 -12.40 21.85
N LEU A 207 17.88 -12.77 23.10
CA LEU A 207 16.96 -13.51 23.96
C LEU A 207 15.71 -12.68 24.25
N ASN A 208 15.85 -11.40 24.59
CA ASN A 208 14.71 -10.52 24.79
C ASN A 208 13.81 -10.45 23.55
N ALA A 209 14.41 -10.35 22.36
CA ALA A 209 13.65 -10.30 21.11
C ALA A 209 12.88 -11.61 20.83
N TYR A 210 13.50 -12.78 21.01
CA TYR A 210 12.80 -14.07 20.90
C TYR A 210 11.69 -14.21 21.95
N SER A 211 11.98 -13.88 23.22
CA SER A 211 11.00 -13.94 24.29
C SER A 211 9.79 -13.06 24.00
N LYS A 212 9.99 -11.83 23.52
CA LYS A 212 8.89 -10.93 23.16
C LYS A 212 8.06 -11.45 21.98
N ALA A 213 8.69 -12.07 20.98
CA ALA A 213 7.95 -12.69 19.88
C ALA A 213 7.04 -13.84 20.39
N MET A 214 7.57 -14.72 21.24
CA MET A 214 6.82 -15.85 21.81
C MET A 214 5.78 -15.43 22.86
N GLU A 215 6.03 -14.36 23.62
CA GLU A 215 5.04 -13.78 24.54
C GLU A 215 3.81 -13.26 23.79
N LEU A 216 4.02 -12.63 22.63
CA LEU A 216 2.94 -12.13 21.80
C LEU A 216 2.21 -13.26 21.08
N LEU A 217 2.93 -14.18 20.44
CA LEU A 217 2.36 -15.32 19.74
C LEU A 217 2.98 -16.64 20.24
N PRO A 218 2.44 -17.24 21.30
CA PRO A 218 3.01 -18.45 21.91
C PRO A 218 2.83 -19.70 21.05
N ASP A 219 1.78 -19.75 20.23
CA ASP A 219 1.45 -20.93 19.42
C ASP A 219 2.22 -20.97 18.07
N GLU A 220 3.02 -19.94 17.78
CA GLU A 220 3.80 -19.86 16.53
C GLU A 220 5.04 -20.76 16.58
N ALA A 221 4.89 -21.99 16.07
CA ALA A 221 5.93 -23.02 16.08
C ALA A 221 7.27 -22.53 15.49
N ILE A 222 7.23 -21.71 14.45
CA ILE A 222 8.45 -21.19 13.81
C ILE A 222 9.29 -20.33 14.77
N PHE A 223 8.67 -19.63 15.73
CA PHE A 223 9.38 -18.83 16.72
C PHE A 223 10.13 -19.73 17.69
N ILE A 224 9.44 -20.74 18.21
CA ILE A 224 9.99 -21.73 19.15
C ILE A 224 11.14 -22.48 18.51
N GLU A 225 10.93 -23.06 17.33
CA GLU A 225 11.96 -23.85 16.64
C GLU A 225 13.24 -23.05 16.36
N ASN A 226 13.11 -21.80 15.92
CA ASN A 226 14.28 -20.96 15.63
C ASN A 226 14.99 -20.53 16.91
N TYR A 227 14.24 -20.24 17.98
CA TYR A 227 14.80 -19.97 19.30
C TYR A 227 15.59 -21.17 19.83
N GLU A 228 15.04 -22.39 19.75
CA GLU A 228 15.73 -23.61 20.19
C GLU A 228 16.98 -23.89 19.34
N LYS A 229 16.89 -23.75 18.02
CA LYS A 229 18.06 -23.87 17.11
C LYS A 229 19.14 -22.86 17.46
N TRP A 230 18.75 -21.61 17.71
CA TRP A 230 19.68 -20.56 18.13
C TRP A 230 20.35 -20.91 19.47
N LYS A 231 19.56 -21.27 20.49
CA LYS A 231 20.05 -21.65 21.83
C LYS A 231 21.01 -22.84 21.79
N ALA A 232 20.65 -23.90 21.08
CA ALA A 232 21.48 -25.10 20.95
C ALA A 232 22.82 -24.81 20.26
N ASN A 233 22.82 -23.92 19.25
CA ASN A 233 24.06 -23.49 18.61
C ASN A 233 24.93 -22.69 19.57
N HIS A 234 24.36 -21.77 20.37
CA HIS A 234 25.13 -20.95 21.32
C HIS A 234 25.71 -21.80 22.46
N GLU A 235 24.96 -22.78 22.96
CA GLU A 235 25.42 -23.68 24.02
C GLU A 235 26.57 -24.60 23.58
N LYS A 236 26.61 -24.98 22.29
CA LYS A 236 27.75 -25.73 21.71
C LYS A 236 29.06 -24.95 21.73
N TRP A 237 29.03 -23.63 21.53
CA TRP A 237 30.22 -22.77 21.60
C TRP A 237 30.66 -22.45 23.04
N ARG A 238 29.81 -22.73 24.02
CA ARG A 238 30.08 -22.51 25.44
C ARG A 238 30.80 -23.68 26.12
N LYS A 239 30.79 -24.87 25.51
CA LYS A 239 31.56 -26.03 26.00
C LYS A 239 33.06 -25.74 25.78
N PRO A 240 33.91 -25.82 26.82
CA PRO A 240 35.34 -25.65 26.63
C PRO A 240 35.83 -26.69 25.61
N ILE A 241 36.64 -26.23 24.65
CA ILE A 241 37.43 -27.11 23.79
C ILE A 241 38.19 -28.00 24.76
N LYS A 242 37.85 -29.30 24.83
CA LYS A 242 38.66 -30.26 25.61
C LYS A 242 40.09 -30.07 25.13
N SER A 243 40.98 -29.60 26.01
CA SER A 243 42.41 -29.63 25.75
C SER A 243 42.71 -31.07 25.35
N LYS A 244 43.21 -31.27 24.14
CA LYS A 244 43.92 -32.50 23.82
C LYS A 244 45.15 -32.47 24.69
N ASP A 245 45.10 -33.14 25.83
CA ASP A 245 46.28 -33.43 26.62
C ASP A 245 47.28 -34.12 25.68
N ARG A 246 48.41 -33.45 25.48
CA ARG A 246 49.63 -33.99 24.88
C ARG A 246 50.71 -33.92 25.93
#